data_AF-A0A0X8GJF8-F1
#
_entry.id   AF-A0A0X8GJF8-F1
#
_cell.length_a   1.000
_cell.length_b   1.000
_cell.length_c   1.000
_cell.angle_alpha   90.00
_cell.angle_beta   90.00
_cell.angle_gamma   90.00
#
_symmetry.space_group_name_H-M   'P 1'
#
loop_
_entity.id
_entity.type
_entity.pdbx_description
1 polymer ?
#
loop_
_entity_poly.entity_id
_entity_poly.type
_entity_poly.pdbx_seq_one_letter_code
_entity_poly.pdbx_strand_id
1 'polypeptide(L)'
;MPTSLFESIVLWKNVNETTAIKYCCLKDISLNKFAVQSADFFHLPVDENQLKKSEKQFIELFIETNPLNRCDWFFTLNEAVNQFDNDFS
;
A
#
# COMPACT_ATOMS: atom_id res chain seq x y z
N MET A 1 -13.37 18.06 -12.92
CA MET A 1 -12.09 17.72 -12.27
C MET A 1 -11.41 16.68 -13.14
N PRO A 2 -10.12 16.78 -13.48
CA PRO A 2 -9.42 15.68 -14.13
C PRO A 2 -9.53 14.44 -13.25
N THR A 3 -9.90 13.30 -13.83
CA THR A 3 -9.99 12.03 -13.13
C THR A 3 -8.57 11.55 -12.83
N SER A 4 -8.16 11.58 -11.56
CA SER A 4 -6.89 10.97 -11.13
C SER A 4 -7.05 9.47 -11.18
N LEU A 5 -6.38 8.83 -12.15
CA LEU A 5 -6.30 7.38 -12.26
C LEU A 5 -5.03 6.91 -11.56
N PHE A 6 -5.15 5.82 -10.83
CA PHE A 6 -4.04 5.20 -10.11
C PHE A 6 -3.91 3.74 -10.51
N GLU A 7 -2.67 3.28 -10.68
CA GLU A 7 -2.34 1.88 -10.83
C GLU A 7 -1.98 1.30 -9.46
N SER A 8 -2.61 0.18 -9.08
CA SER A 8 -2.29 -0.53 -7.85
C SER A 8 -1.09 -1.46 -8.06
N ILE A 9 -0.09 -1.36 -7.19
CA ILE A 9 1.12 -2.19 -7.21
C ILE A 9 1.22 -2.89 -5.86
N VAL A 10 1.39 -4.20 -5.86
CA VAL A 10 1.55 -4.98 -4.63
C VAL A 10 3.01 -5.39 -4.49
N LEU A 11 3.61 -5.06 -3.35
CA LEU A 11 4.95 -5.53 -2.97
C LEU A 11 4.86 -6.45 -1.76
N TRP A 12 5.69 -7.48 -1.75
CA TRP A 12 5.77 -8.44 -0.65
C TRP A 12 7.16 -8.40 -0.02
N LYS A 13 7.19 -8.27 1.30
CA LYS A 13 8.40 -8.40 2.11
C LYS A 13 8.28 -9.65 2.97
N ASN A 14 9.21 -10.58 2.77
CA ASN A 14 9.36 -11.72 3.65
C ASN A 14 10.03 -11.24 4.95
N VAL A 15 9.37 -11.45 6.09
CA VAL A 15 9.90 -11.08 7.40
C VAL A 15 10.58 -12.27 8.06
N ASN A 16 9.91 -13.43 8.06
CA ASN A 16 10.42 -14.70 8.58
C ASN A 16 9.60 -15.86 8.00
N GLU A 17 9.89 -17.09 8.46
CA GLU A 17 9.27 -18.33 8.00
C GLU A 17 7.72 -18.36 8.10
N THR A 18 7.13 -17.54 8.97
CA THR A 18 5.68 -17.52 9.20
C THR A 18 5.03 -16.17 8.97
N THR A 19 5.79 -15.13 8.57
CA THR A 19 5.30 -13.74 8.51
C THR A 19 5.76 -13.04 7.24
N ALA A 20 4.81 -12.38 6.58
CA ALA A 20 5.06 -11.51 5.43
C ALA A 20 4.31 -10.18 5.58
N ILE A 21 4.83 -9.12 4.95
CA ILE A 21 4.16 -7.82 4.83
C ILE A 21 3.78 -7.62 3.37
N LYS A 22 2.53 -7.25 3.14
CA LYS A 22 1.99 -6.81 1.86
C LYS A 22 1.92 -5.29 1.86
N TYR A 23 2.75 -4.63 1.07
CA TYR A 23 2.61 -3.20 0.81
C TYR A 23 1.67 -2.99 -0.37
N CYS A 24 0.60 -2.23 -0.14
CA CYS A 24 -0.34 -1.82 -1.17
C CYS A 24 0.07 -0.42 -1.65
N CYS A 25 0.76 -0.37 -2.78
CA CYS A 25 1.26 0.85 -3.38
C CYS A 25 0.31 1.36 -4.47
N LEU A 26 0.32 2.67 -4.68
CA LEU A 26 -0.37 3.34 -5.77
C LEU A 26 0.64 4.07 -6.64
N LYS A 27 0.43 4.05 -7.95
CA LYS A 27 1.13 4.90 -8.91
C LYS A 27 0.14 5.87 -9.53
N ASP A 28 0.41 7.16 -9.41
CA ASP A 28 -0.32 8.18 -10.16
C ASP A 28 0.18 8.18 -11.60
N ILE A 29 -0.73 7.90 -12.55
CA ILE A 29 -0.36 7.79 -13.97
C ILE A 29 0.06 9.13 -14.59
N SER A 30 -0.41 10.24 -14.04
CA SER A 30 -0.16 11.59 -14.54
C SER A 30 1.14 12.17 -14.01
N LEU A 31 1.44 11.92 -12.73
CA LEU A 31 2.67 12.39 -12.09
C LEU A 31 3.83 11.40 -12.23
N ASN A 32 3.54 10.15 -12.62
CA ASN A 32 4.49 9.04 -12.64
C ASN A 32 5.25 8.90 -11.30
N LYS A 33 4.50 9.06 -10.21
CA LYS A 33 5.00 8.94 -8.83
C LYS A 33 4.32 7.77 -8.13
N PHE A 34 4.95 7.31 -7.07
CA PHE A 34 4.54 6.16 -6.27
C PHE A 34 4.28 6.56 -4.83
N ALA A 35 3.32 5.89 -4.19
CA ALA A 35 3.02 6.06 -2.78
C ALA A 35 2.65 4.72 -2.17
N VAL A 36 2.87 4.55 -0.86
CA VAL A 36 2.33 3.41 -0.09
C VAL A 36 1.03 3.87 0.54
N GLN A 37 -0.07 3.16 0.27
CA GLN A 37 -1.36 3.44 0.91
C GLN A 37 -1.51 2.70 2.23
N SER A 38 -1.09 1.44 2.27
CA SER A 38 -1.13 0.60 3.46
C SER A 38 -0.06 -0.49 3.42
N ALA A 39 0.25 -1.02 4.60
CA ALA A 39 1.01 -2.25 4.78
C ALA A 39 0.21 -3.21 5.67
N ASP A 40 0.00 -4.43 5.20
CA ASP A 40 -0.76 -5.45 5.90
C ASP A 40 0.15 -6.63 6.28
N PHE A 41 0.12 -7.03 7.55
CA PHE A 41 0.84 -8.19 8.04
C PHE A 41 0.01 -9.47 7.84
N PHE A 42 0.65 -10.48 7.27
CA PHE A 42 0.11 -11.82 7.10
C PHE A 42 0.93 -12.82 7.90
N HIS A 43 0.24 -13.72 8.61
CA HIS A 43 0.84 -14.77 9.43
C HIS A 43 0.28 -16.15 9.04
N LEU A 44 1.16 -17.16 9.00
CA LEU A 44 0.75 -18.54 8.78
C LEU A 44 0.08 -19.14 10.05
N PRO A 45 -1.00 -19.92 9.90
CA PRO A 45 -1.75 -20.16 8.66
C PRO A 45 -2.56 -18.91 8.23
N VAL A 46 -2.57 -18.60 6.94
CA VAL A 46 -3.41 -17.51 6.42
C VAL A 46 -4.86 -17.95 6.43
N ASP A 47 -5.72 -17.18 7.07
CA ASP A 47 -7.17 -17.39 7.09
C ASP A 47 -7.91 -16.35 6.24
N GLU A 48 -9.21 -16.57 6.03
CA GLU A 48 -10.05 -15.64 5.26
C GLU A 48 -10.16 -14.25 5.89
N ASN A 49 -10.01 -14.13 7.21
CA ASN A 49 -10.14 -12.85 7.89
C ASN A 49 -8.95 -11.95 7.57
N GLN A 50 -7.73 -12.50 7.51
CA GLN A 50 -6.54 -11.76 7.09
C GLN A 50 -6.70 -11.21 5.66
N LEU A 51 -7.21 -12.03 4.74
CA LEU A 51 -7.48 -11.63 3.35
C LEU A 51 -8.54 -10.53 3.27
N LYS A 52 -9.72 -10.77 3.87
CA LYS A 52 -10.84 -9.83 3.86
C LYS A 52 -10.49 -8.51 4.51
N LYS A 53 -9.70 -8.53 5.59
CA LYS A 53 -9.23 -7.31 6.27
C LYS A 53 -8.35 -6.47 5.34
N SER A 54 -7.34 -7.07 4.71
CA SER A 54 -6.42 -6.34 3.80
C SER A 54 -7.17 -5.74 2.62
N GLU A 55 -8.05 -6.50 1.97
CA GLU A 55 -8.81 -6.02 0.82
C GLU A 55 -9.80 -4.91 1.20
N LYS A 56 -10.57 -5.13 2.28
CA LYS A 56 -11.51 -4.14 2.79
C LYS A 56 -10.79 -2.84 3.15
N GLN A 57 -9.70 -2.93 3.91
CA GLN A 57 -8.93 -1.76 4.33
C GLN A 57 -8.41 -0.98 3.12
N PHE A 58 -7.81 -1.63 2.14
CA PHE A 58 -7.34 -0.95 0.93
C PHE A 58 -8.46 -0.15 0.23
N ILE A 59 -9.62 -0.78 0.02
CA ILE A 59 -10.77 -0.16 -0.65
C ILE A 59 -11.32 1.02 0.16
N GLU A 60 -11.51 0.83 1.48
CA GLU A 60 -12.00 1.89 2.36
C GLU A 60 -11.04 3.09 2.36
N LEU A 61 -9.74 2.86 2.51
CA LEU A 61 -8.75 3.93 2.49
C LEU A 61 -8.68 4.68 1.15
N PHE A 62 -8.91 3.99 0.04
CA PHE A 62 -8.96 4.59 -1.29
C PHE A 62 -10.20 5.47 -1.50
N ILE A 63 -11.34 5.10 -0.92
CA ILE A 63 -12.61 5.83 -1.05
C ILE A 63 -12.68 7.02 -0.08
N GLU A 64 -12.29 6.82 1.17
CA GLU A 64 -12.46 7.80 2.26
C GLU A 64 -11.70 9.09 1.99
N THR A 65 -10.46 8.97 1.50
CA THR A 65 -9.60 10.13 1.23
C THR A 65 -8.88 9.94 -0.09
N ASN A 66 -8.92 10.96 -0.94
CA ASN A 66 -8.16 10.96 -2.19
C ASN A 66 -6.68 10.62 -1.92
N PRO A 67 -6.09 9.61 -2.60
CA PRO A 67 -4.69 9.21 -2.42
C PRO A 67 -3.68 10.36 -2.53
N LEU A 68 -3.98 11.39 -3.33
CA LEU A 68 -3.14 12.58 -3.46
C LEU A 68 -3.00 13.40 -2.18
N ASN A 69 -4.00 13.32 -1.29
CA ASN A 69 -4.02 14.07 -0.03
C ASN A 69 -3.61 13.20 1.16
N ARG A 70 -3.72 11.88 1.03
CA ARG A 70 -3.47 10.93 2.13
C ARG A 70 -2.03 10.45 2.17
N CYS A 71 -1.40 10.28 1.02
CA CYS A 71 -0.12 9.61 0.91
C CYS A 71 0.99 10.57 0.50
N ASP A 72 2.20 10.25 0.93
CA ASP A 72 3.41 10.88 0.42
C ASP A 72 3.86 10.23 -0.89
N TRP A 73 4.22 11.07 -1.87
CA TRP A 73 4.48 10.65 -3.25
C TRP A 73 5.96 10.79 -3.63
N PHE A 74 6.56 9.68 -4.06
CA PHE A 74 7.98 9.51 -4.36
C PHE A 74 8.22 9.15 -5.82
N PHE A 75 9.47 9.23 -6.29
CA PHE A 75 9.82 8.91 -7.66
C PHE A 75 10.05 7.41 -7.87
N THR A 76 10.30 6.66 -6.79
CA THR A 76 10.51 5.22 -6.85
C THR A 76 9.71 4.48 -5.76
N LEU A 77 9.42 3.20 -6.02
CA LEU A 77 8.77 2.32 -5.03
C LEU A 77 9.65 2.12 -3.78
N ASN A 78 10.97 2.00 -3.96
CA ASN A 78 11.89 1.82 -2.82
C ASN A 78 11.89 3.02 -1.88
N GLU A 79 11.90 4.25 -2.42
CA GLU A 79 11.77 5.46 -1.60
C GLU A 79 10.45 5.49 -0.83
N ALA A 80 9.35 5.17 -1.51
CA ALA A 80 8.03 5.14 -0.88
C ALA A 80 7.94 4.10 0.26
N VAL A 81 8.48 2.91 0.04
CA VAL A 81 8.52 1.85 1.07
C VAL A 81 9.44 2.22 2.22
N ASN A 82 10.63 2.76 1.94
CA ASN A 82 11.57 3.15 3.00
C ASN A 82 11.01 4.26 3.88
N GLN A 83 10.37 5.26 3.27
CA GLN A 83 9.73 6.33 4.03
C GLN A 83 8.57 5.79 4.87
N PHE A 84 7.69 4.97 4.28
CA PHE A 84 6.60 4.35 5.01
C PHE A 84 7.10 3.49 6.18
N ASP A 85 8.13 2.69 5.96
CA ASP A 85 8.75 1.90 7.02
C ASP A 85 9.23 2.83 8.15
N ASN A 86 9.92 3.96 7.86
CA ASN A 86 10.38 4.92 8.88
C ASN A 86 9.24 5.58 9.67
N ASP A 87 8.11 5.88 9.03
CA ASP A 87 6.99 6.58 9.68
C ASP A 87 6.16 5.64 10.57
N PHE A 88 6.22 4.33 10.32
CA PHE A 88 5.40 3.31 10.99
C PHE A 88 6.21 2.17 11.61
N SER A 89 7.53 2.36 11.83
CA SER A 89 8.39 1.38 12.55
C SER A 89 8.20 1.41 14.06
#